data_AF-A0A915JX43-F1
#
_entry.id   AF-A0A915JX43-F1
#
_cell.length_a   1.000
_cell.length_b   1.000
_cell.length_c   1.000
_cell.angle_alpha   90.00
_cell.angle_beta   90.00
_cell.angle_gamma   90.00
#
_symmetry.space_group_name_H-M   'P 1'
#
loop_
_entity.id
_entity.type
_entity.pdbx_description
1 polymer ?
#
loop_
_entity_poly.entity_id
_entity_poly.type
_entity_poly.pdbx_seq_one_letter_code
_entity_poly.pdbx_strand_id
1 'polypeptide(L)'
;YKKTYGDQLIWKLYRRNTSRKFFTNPLPAHWCLKFGKFATNWPCPICRDEYLVVDYRLLKQFLVEATGHLYENHVVNVCQVNYHKIAAEVMKAKNRGYLTFDLPFRNYDYKDYYSWWNGPKGETVPEEPECYEVGRDKPYTQYPIHNPEHKPYW
;
A
#
# COMPACT_ATOMS: atom_id res chain seq x y z
N TYR A 1 19.64 13.98 10.55
CA TYR A 1 19.21 13.34 9.31
C TYR A 1 20.10 13.69 8.11
N LYS A 2 20.08 14.92 7.55
CA LYS A 2 20.84 15.25 6.33
C LYS A 2 22.36 15.02 6.43
N LYS A 3 22.98 15.31 7.59
CA LYS A 3 24.40 15.03 7.82
C LYS A 3 24.75 13.52 7.84
N THR A 4 23.83 12.66 8.29
CA THR A 4 24.07 11.22 8.47
C THR A 4 23.67 10.39 7.26
N TYR A 5 22.54 10.70 6.63
CA TYR A 5 21.98 9.93 5.51
C TYR A 5 22.06 10.66 4.16
N GLY A 6 22.26 11.98 4.16
CA GLY A 6 22.24 12.79 2.94
C GLY A 6 20.90 12.69 2.22
N ASP A 7 20.98 12.46 0.90
CA ASP A 7 19.83 12.27 0.02
C ASP A 7 19.57 10.77 -0.29
N GLN A 8 20.27 9.86 0.40
CA GLN A 8 20.10 8.42 0.23
C GLN A 8 19.02 7.86 1.16
N LEU A 9 18.42 6.74 0.75
CA LEU A 9 17.50 5.98 1.59
C LEU A 9 18.21 5.45 2.84
N ILE A 10 17.54 5.51 4.00
CA ILE A 10 18.12 5.12 5.30
C ILE A 10 18.76 3.73 5.28
N TRP A 11 18.09 2.78 4.63
CA TRP A 11 18.50 1.38 4.62
C TRP A 11 19.61 1.07 3.61
N LYS A 12 19.96 2.01 2.72
CA LYS A 12 20.99 1.81 1.69
C LYS A 12 22.41 1.70 2.27
N LEU A 13 22.66 2.37 3.39
CA LEU A 13 23.94 2.33 4.10
C LEU A 13 24.08 1.12 5.03
N TYR A 14 23.06 0.25 5.08
CA TYR A 14 23.05 -0.91 5.96
C TYR A 14 23.18 -2.21 5.19
N ARG A 15 24.05 -3.08 5.71
CA ARG A 15 24.28 -4.42 5.17
C ARG A 15 24.17 -5.42 6.31
N ARG A 16 23.33 -6.45 6.13
CA ARG A 16 23.29 -7.57 7.06
C ARG A 16 24.51 -8.45 6.91
N ASN A 17 25.03 -8.92 8.03
CA ASN A 17 25.97 -10.02 8.04
C ASN A 17 25.18 -11.33 7.94
N THR A 18 25.31 -12.04 6.83
CA THR A 18 24.62 -13.32 6.63
C THR A 18 25.59 -14.26 5.92
N SER A 19 25.81 -15.43 6.52
CA SER A 19 26.77 -16.44 6.05
C SER A 19 26.38 -17.07 4.70
N ARG A 20 25.10 -16.98 4.32
CA ARG A 20 24.54 -17.64 3.14
C ARG A 20 24.55 -16.75 1.89
N LYS A 21 24.63 -17.39 0.72
CA LYS A 21 24.49 -16.73 -0.60
C LYS A 21 23.12 -16.06 -0.72
N PHE A 22 23.08 -14.96 -1.47
CA PHE A 22 21.91 -14.07 -1.63
C PHE A 22 20.59 -14.83 -1.93
N PHE A 23 20.63 -15.85 -2.79
CA PHE A 23 19.47 -16.67 -3.17
C PHE A 23 18.87 -17.52 -2.04
N THR A 24 19.58 -17.70 -0.94
CA THR A 24 19.14 -18.48 0.24
C THR A 24 19.05 -17.61 1.49
N ASN A 25 18.96 -16.28 1.32
CA ASN A 25 19.03 -15.35 2.43
C ASN A 25 17.84 -15.55 3.37
N PRO A 26 18.06 -15.96 4.63
CA PRO A 26 16.98 -16.03 5.59
C PRO A 26 16.35 -14.65 5.79
N LEU A 27 15.07 -14.69 6.15
CA LEU A 27 14.34 -13.51 6.60
C LEU A 27 15.14 -12.78 7.70
N PRO A 28 15.05 -11.45 7.78
CA PRO A 28 15.63 -10.70 8.87
C PRO A 28 15.15 -11.21 10.23
N ALA A 29 15.94 -10.95 11.27
CA ALA A 29 15.57 -11.30 12.64
C ALA A 29 14.19 -10.74 13.00
N HIS A 30 13.43 -11.49 13.81
CA HIS A 30 12.09 -11.09 14.22
C HIS A 30 12.10 -9.71 14.91
N TRP A 31 13.01 -9.52 15.87
CA TRP A 31 13.24 -8.28 16.60
C TRP A 31 14.74 -7.96 16.74
N CYS A 32 15.11 -6.68 16.77
CA CYS A 32 16.47 -6.26 17.14
C CYS A 32 16.57 -5.84 18.61
N LEU A 33 15.48 -5.31 19.19
CA LEU A 33 15.41 -4.84 20.57
C LEU A 33 14.50 -5.77 21.38
N LYS A 34 14.99 -6.27 22.52
CA LYS A 34 14.25 -7.12 23.45
C LYS A 34 14.49 -6.60 24.87
N PHE A 35 13.42 -6.24 25.58
CA PHE A 35 13.50 -5.69 26.95
C PHE A 35 14.47 -4.50 27.10
N GLY A 36 14.47 -3.57 26.15
CA GLY A 36 15.36 -2.39 26.17
C GLY A 36 16.83 -2.68 25.87
N LYS A 37 17.20 -3.92 25.52
CA LYS A 37 18.55 -4.31 25.12
C LYS A 37 18.57 -4.83 23.69
N PHE A 38 19.67 -4.61 22.99
CA PHE A 38 19.85 -5.17 21.65
C PHE A 38 20.05 -6.68 21.75
N ALA A 39 19.18 -7.44 21.08
CA ALA A 39 19.30 -8.89 20.94
C ALA A 39 20.34 -9.28 19.87
N THR A 40 20.70 -8.34 18.98
CA THR A 40 21.62 -8.54 17.85
C THR A 40 22.71 -7.48 17.86
N ASN A 41 23.95 -7.86 17.55
CA ASN A 41 25.09 -6.93 17.49
C ASN A 41 25.02 -5.93 16.32
N TRP A 42 24.27 -6.26 15.27
CA TRP A 42 24.03 -5.40 14.11
C TRP A 42 22.53 -5.10 13.99
N PRO A 43 22.01 -4.15 14.78
CA PRO A 43 20.59 -3.79 14.71
C PRO A 43 20.25 -3.14 13.36
N CYS A 44 19.00 -3.30 12.93
CA CYS A 44 18.52 -2.69 11.70
C CYS A 44 18.58 -1.14 11.77
N PRO A 45 18.55 -0.43 10.62
CA PRO A 45 18.73 1.02 10.56
C PRO A 45 17.77 1.79 11.47
N ILE A 46 16.52 1.32 11.58
CA ILE A 46 15.48 1.92 12.41
C ILE A 46 15.71 1.65 13.89
N CYS A 47 16.18 0.45 14.26
CA CYS A 47 16.43 0.13 15.67
C CYS A 47 17.74 0.73 16.20
N ARG A 48 18.70 1.01 15.32
CA ARG A 48 19.99 1.59 15.69
C ARG A 48 19.86 3.08 16.02
N ASP A 49 19.02 3.80 15.29
CA ASP A 49 18.79 5.23 15.47
C ASP A 49 17.41 5.46 16.13
N GLU A 50 17.41 5.85 17.39
CA GLU A 50 16.20 6.08 18.19
C GLU A 50 15.34 7.24 17.66
N TYR A 51 15.94 8.19 16.95
CA TYR A 51 15.21 9.34 16.40
C TYR A 51 14.40 8.98 15.14
N LEU A 52 14.63 7.80 14.55
CA LEU A 52 13.87 7.31 13.41
C LEU A 52 12.56 6.66 13.88
N VAL A 53 11.56 7.49 14.11
CA VAL A 53 10.20 7.05 14.41
C VAL A 53 9.48 6.67 13.12
N VAL A 54 8.86 5.48 13.11
CA VAL A 54 8.04 5.02 11.98
C VAL A 54 6.75 5.84 11.95
N ASP A 55 6.71 6.81 11.04
CA ASP A 55 5.58 7.72 10.83
C ASP A 55 5.37 7.97 9.33
N TYR A 56 4.20 8.48 8.92
CA TYR A 56 3.80 8.65 7.51
C TYR A 56 4.81 9.49 6.70
N ARG A 57 5.53 10.42 7.35
CA ARG A 57 6.57 11.25 6.73
C ARG A 57 7.81 10.46 6.35
N LEU A 58 8.15 9.44 7.13
CA LEU A 58 9.30 8.56 6.91
C LEU A 58 9.01 7.49 5.85
N LEU A 59 7.73 7.10 5.68
CA LEU A 59 7.31 5.98 4.84
C LEU A 59 7.74 6.08 3.39
N LYS A 60 7.87 7.30 2.83
CA LYS A 60 8.28 7.50 1.43
C LYS A 60 9.58 6.77 1.08
N GLN A 61 10.47 6.57 2.07
CA GLN A 61 11.76 5.90 1.87
C GLN A 61 11.67 4.37 1.75
N PHE A 62 10.53 3.81 2.13
CA PHE A 62 10.28 2.37 2.10
C PHE A 62 9.33 1.98 0.96
N LEU A 63 8.87 2.94 0.16
CA LEU A 63 7.97 2.72 -0.95
C LEU A 63 8.70 2.81 -2.29
N VAL A 64 8.28 1.99 -3.24
CA VAL A 64 8.65 2.10 -4.65
C VAL A 64 7.99 3.35 -5.23
N GLU A 65 8.77 4.25 -5.82
CA GLU A 65 8.27 5.55 -6.31
C GLU A 65 7.19 5.41 -7.39
N ALA A 66 7.33 4.43 -8.29
CA ALA A 66 6.39 4.21 -9.39
C ALA A 66 5.06 3.56 -8.96
N THR A 67 5.11 2.56 -8.08
CA THR A 67 3.94 1.73 -7.73
C THR A 67 3.33 2.06 -6.37
N GLY A 68 4.05 2.80 -5.52
CA GLY A 68 3.64 3.05 -4.13
C GLY A 68 3.54 1.78 -3.28
N HIS A 69 4.19 0.69 -3.72
CA HIS A 69 4.27 -0.58 -3.00
C HIS A 69 5.45 -0.59 -2.04
N LEU A 70 5.32 -1.33 -0.94
CA LEU A 70 6.38 -1.48 0.04
C LEU A 70 7.51 -2.35 -0.53
N TYR A 71 8.76 -1.90 -0.40
CA TYR A 71 9.91 -2.75 -0.73
C TYR A 71 9.91 -4.01 0.12
N GLU A 72 10.27 -5.15 -0.48
CA GLU A 72 10.40 -6.40 0.25
C GLU A 72 11.41 -6.30 1.39
N ASN A 73 11.14 -7.00 2.48
CA ASN A 73 11.99 -6.92 3.67
C ASN A 73 13.43 -7.42 3.42
N HIS A 74 13.66 -8.27 2.41
CA HIS A 74 15.01 -8.70 2.02
C HIS A 74 15.86 -7.57 1.42
N VAL A 75 15.21 -6.56 0.83
CA VAL A 75 15.85 -5.38 0.24
C VAL A 75 16.12 -4.34 1.33
N VAL A 76 15.09 -4.01 2.12
CA VAL A 76 15.16 -3.00 3.19
C VAL A 76 15.99 -3.47 4.39
N ASN A 77 16.01 -4.78 4.64
CA ASN A 77 16.79 -5.41 5.70
C ASN A 77 16.45 -4.91 7.13
N VAL A 78 15.16 -4.72 7.43
CA VAL A 78 14.68 -4.34 8.76
C VAL A 78 14.15 -5.54 9.56
N CYS A 79 14.12 -5.43 10.89
CA CYS A 79 13.53 -6.49 11.71
C CYS A 79 12.05 -6.68 11.37
N GLN A 80 11.53 -7.90 11.51
CA GLN A 80 10.14 -8.21 11.11
C GLN A 80 9.13 -7.35 11.87
N VAL A 81 9.35 -7.11 13.16
CA VAL A 81 8.49 -6.23 13.98
C VAL A 81 8.40 -4.82 13.38
N ASN A 82 9.52 -4.20 12.99
CA ASN A 82 9.48 -2.87 12.38
C ASN A 82 8.91 -2.92 10.96
N TYR A 83 9.17 -3.98 10.19
CA TYR A 83 8.57 -4.15 8.87
C TYR A 83 7.03 -4.18 8.95
N HIS A 84 6.46 -4.93 9.90
CA HIS A 84 5.02 -4.94 10.14
C HIS A 84 4.49 -3.59 10.61
N LYS A 85 5.23 -2.87 11.46
CA LYS A 85 4.87 -1.49 11.85
C LYS A 85 4.84 -0.55 10.65
N ILE A 86 5.82 -0.62 9.76
CA ILE A 86 5.85 0.17 8.52
C ILE A 86 4.63 -0.18 7.66
N ALA A 87 4.33 -1.47 7.46
CA ALA A 87 3.16 -1.89 6.69
C ALA A 87 1.83 -1.37 7.30
N ALA A 88 1.70 -1.42 8.62
CA ALA A 88 0.54 -0.87 9.33
C ALA A 88 0.43 0.65 9.17
N GLU A 89 1.54 1.38 9.29
CA GLU A 89 1.54 2.83 9.08
C GLU A 89 1.28 3.20 7.61
N VAL A 90 1.71 2.38 6.63
CA VAL A 90 1.33 2.56 5.22
C VAL A 90 -0.18 2.43 5.05
N MET A 91 -0.81 1.38 5.60
CA MET A 91 -2.26 1.23 5.54
C MET A 91 -2.99 2.40 6.21
N LYS A 92 -2.51 2.83 7.38
CA LYS A 92 -3.05 3.98 8.10
C LYS A 92 -2.88 5.29 7.32
N ALA A 93 -1.75 5.49 6.65
CA ALA A 93 -1.49 6.65 5.82
C ALA A 93 -2.40 6.68 4.58
N LYS A 94 -2.62 5.53 3.93
CA LYS A 94 -3.59 5.38 2.83
C LYS A 94 -5.01 5.72 3.29
N ASN A 95 -5.46 5.15 4.42
CA ASN A 95 -6.80 5.41 4.96
C ASN A 95 -7.05 6.87 5.35
N ARG A 96 -6.00 7.57 5.80
CA ARG A 96 -6.07 9.00 6.19
C ARG A 96 -5.84 9.95 5.02
N GLY A 97 -5.52 9.45 3.83
CA GLY A 97 -5.22 10.27 2.65
C GLY A 97 -3.84 10.96 2.69
N TYR A 98 -2.90 10.51 3.53
CA TYR A 98 -1.53 11.04 3.54
C TYR A 98 -0.66 10.49 2.42
N LEU A 99 -1.04 9.34 1.85
CA LEU A 99 -0.36 8.67 0.76
C LEU A 99 -1.33 8.47 -0.39
N THR A 100 -0.95 8.93 -1.59
CA THR A 100 -1.69 8.66 -2.83
C THR A 100 -1.42 7.23 -3.28
N PHE A 101 -2.46 6.54 -3.74
CA PHE A 101 -2.36 5.19 -4.28
C PHE A 101 -3.49 4.99 -5.29
N ASP A 102 -3.30 4.03 -6.18
CA ASP A 102 -4.31 3.71 -7.19
C ASP A 102 -5.45 2.92 -6.53
N LEU A 103 -6.68 3.39 -6.76
CA LEU A 103 -7.89 2.67 -6.39
C LEU A 103 -8.47 2.05 -7.66
N PRO A 104 -8.60 0.71 -7.72
CA PRO A 104 -9.25 0.09 -8.86
C PRO A 104 -10.71 0.52 -8.91
N PHE A 105 -11.21 0.76 -10.12
CA PHE A 105 -12.63 1.01 -10.32
C PHE A 105 -13.44 -0.23 -9.90
N ARG A 106 -14.48 -0.04 -9.09
CA ARG A 106 -15.35 -1.13 -8.64
C ARG A 106 -16.62 -1.15 -9.45
N ASN A 107 -16.85 -2.29 -10.12
CA ASN A 107 -18.14 -2.58 -10.75
C ASN A 107 -19.14 -3.08 -9.69
N TYR A 108 -20.37 -2.61 -9.77
CA TYR A 108 -21.46 -2.98 -8.87
C TYR A 108 -22.53 -3.76 -9.63
N ASP A 109 -23.08 -4.82 -9.01
CA ASP A 109 -24.32 -5.41 -9.49
C ASP A 109 -25.49 -4.61 -8.90
N TYR A 110 -26.18 -3.86 -9.76
CA TYR A 110 -27.31 -3.03 -9.32
C TYR A 110 -28.49 -3.85 -8.79
N LYS A 111 -28.57 -5.16 -9.09
CA LYS A 111 -29.61 -6.05 -8.54
C LYS A 111 -29.50 -6.21 -7.03
N ASP A 112 -28.31 -6.06 -6.46
CA ASP A 112 -28.09 -6.12 -5.01
C ASP A 112 -28.72 -4.93 -4.27
N TYR A 113 -28.95 -3.81 -4.98
CA TYR A 113 -29.46 -2.56 -4.41
C TYR A 113 -30.91 -2.26 -4.82
N TYR A 114 -31.30 -2.68 -6.02
CA TYR A 114 -32.62 -2.41 -6.60
C TYR A 114 -33.31 -3.73 -6.95
N SER A 115 -34.19 -4.21 -6.07
CA SER A 115 -34.92 -5.47 -6.26
C SER A 115 -35.85 -5.46 -7.49
N TRP A 116 -36.26 -4.28 -7.95
CA TRP A 116 -37.08 -4.10 -9.15
C TRP A 116 -36.26 -3.98 -10.45
N TRP A 117 -34.92 -3.93 -10.36
CA TRP A 117 -34.06 -3.77 -11.52
C TRP A 117 -33.90 -5.08 -12.30
N ASN A 118 -34.49 -5.12 -13.49
CA ASN A 118 -34.41 -6.27 -14.42
C ASN A 118 -33.40 -6.06 -15.56
N GLY A 119 -32.56 -5.02 -15.48
CA GLY A 119 -31.59 -4.71 -16.53
C GLY A 119 -30.43 -5.70 -16.62
N PRO A 120 -29.50 -5.48 -17.57
CA PRO A 120 -28.31 -6.31 -17.71
C PRO A 120 -27.51 -6.35 -16.41
N LYS A 121 -26.89 -7.50 -16.12
CA LYS A 121 -25.91 -7.59 -15.01
C LYS A 121 -24.79 -6.59 -15.28
N GLY A 122 -24.38 -5.85 -14.25
CA GLY A 122 -23.45 -4.73 -14.34
C GLY A 122 -22.34 -4.99 -15.36
N GLU A 123 -22.37 -4.25 -16.46
CA GLU A 123 -21.37 -4.39 -17.51
C GLU A 123 -20.02 -3.94 -16.92
N THR A 124 -18.96 -4.70 -17.17
CA THR A 124 -17.62 -4.29 -16.71
C THR A 124 -17.23 -3.05 -17.49
N VAL A 125 -17.36 -1.88 -16.88
CA VAL A 125 -16.88 -0.64 -17.48
C VAL A 125 -15.35 -0.71 -17.39
N PRO A 126 -14.62 -0.80 -18.52
CA PRO A 126 -13.18 -0.68 -18.46
C PRO A 126 -12.84 0.72 -17.94
N GLU A 127 -11.70 0.85 -17.24
CA GLU A 127 -11.21 2.17 -16.85
C GLU A 127 -11.17 3.07 -18.09
N GLU A 128 -11.79 4.24 -18.00
CA GLU A 128 -11.85 5.18 -19.12
C GLU A 128 -10.41 5.48 -19.54
N PRO A 129 -10.03 5.28 -20.81
CA PRO A 129 -8.69 5.63 -21.24
C PRO A 129 -8.48 7.13 -21.02
N GLU A 130 -7.25 7.53 -20.69
CA GLU A 130 -6.87 8.94 -20.56
C GLU A 130 -7.42 9.71 -21.76
N CYS A 131 -8.22 10.72 -21.46
CA CYS A 131 -9.11 11.43 -22.39
C CYS A 131 -8.39 11.89 -23.66
N TYR A 132 -8.51 11.10 -24.73
CA TYR A 132 -8.40 11.60 -26.10
C TYR A 132 -9.82 11.88 -26.59
N GLU A 133 -10.04 13.09 -27.12
CA GLU A 133 -11.31 13.52 -27.67
C GLU A 133 -11.70 12.64 -28.86
N VAL A 134 -12.43 11.57 -28.60
CA VAL A 134 -13.14 10.80 -29.63
C VAL A 134 -14.61 11.08 -29.46
N GLY A 135 -15.29 11.42 -30.56
CA GLY A 135 -16.74 11.37 -30.60
C GLY A 135 -17.24 10.04 -30.04
N ARG A 136 -18.35 10.04 -29.30
CA ARG A 136 -18.91 8.81 -28.72
C ARG A 136 -19.32 7.85 -29.84
N ASP A 137 -18.60 6.74 -29.99
CA ASP A 137 -18.98 5.65 -30.90
C ASP A 137 -20.12 4.80 -30.35
N LYS A 138 -20.32 4.77 -29.02
CA LYS A 138 -21.30 3.92 -28.33
C LYS A 138 -22.41 4.75 -27.66
N PRO A 139 -23.66 4.24 -27.63
CA PRO A 139 -24.74 4.88 -26.87
C PRO A 139 -24.46 4.82 -25.36
N TYR A 140 -25.09 5.72 -24.59
CA TYR A 140 -24.96 5.75 -23.14
C TYR A 140 -25.42 4.43 -22.51
N THR A 141 -24.63 3.91 -21.58
CA THR A 141 -25.04 2.81 -20.71
C THR A 141 -26.24 3.24 -19.87
N GLN A 142 -27.31 2.45 -19.86
CA GLN A 142 -28.51 2.73 -19.08
C GLN A 142 -28.32 2.21 -17.64
N TYR A 143 -28.46 3.10 -16.66
CA TYR A 143 -28.39 2.79 -15.23
C TYR A 143 -29.79 2.77 -14.59
N PRO A 144 -29.99 2.05 -13.46
CA PRO A 144 -31.25 2.10 -12.73
C PRO A 144 -31.54 3.53 -12.27
N ILE A 145 -32.71 4.04 -12.63
CA ILE A 145 -33.22 5.34 -12.15
C ILE A 145 -34.09 5.07 -10.93
N HIS A 146 -34.02 5.90 -9.88
CA HIS A 146 -34.89 5.74 -8.71
C HIS A 146 -36.35 5.57 -9.13
N ASN A 147 -36.99 4.47 -8.70
CA ASN A 147 -38.39 4.16 -9.01
C ASN A 147 -39.29 4.58 -7.83
N PRO A 148 -40.08 5.67 -7.94
CA PRO A 148 -40.93 6.16 -6.86
C PRO A 148 -42.07 5.21 -6.50
N GLU A 149 -42.49 4.35 -7.43
CA GLU A 149 -43.60 3.39 -7.22
C GLU A 149 -43.13 2.15 -6.47
N HIS A 150 -41.83 1.87 -6.48
CA HIS A 150 -41.28 0.73 -5.78
C HIS A 150 -41.18 1.00 -4.28
N LYS A 151 -42.09 0.39 -3.52
CA LYS A 151 -42.00 0.34 -2.05
C LYS A 151 -41.15 -0.86 -1.65
N PRO A 152 -39.94 -0.66 -1.09
CA PRO A 152 -39.17 -1.78 -0.58
C PRO A 152 -39.94 -2.45 0.56
N TYR A 153 -39.78 -3.78 0.71
CA TYR A 153 -40.57 -4.61 1.62
C TYR A 153 -40.22 -4.45 3.12
N TRP A 154 -39.59 -3.33 3.52
CA TRP A 154 -39.27 -3.04 4.92
C TRP A 154 -40.28 -2.10 5.56
#